data_AF-A0AA38RDW8-F1
#
_entry.id   AF-A0AA38RDW8-F1
#
_cell.length_a   1.000
_cell.length_b   1.000
_cell.length_c   1.000
_cell.angle_alpha   90.00
_cell.angle_beta   90.00
_cell.angle_gamma   90.00
#
_symmetry.space_group_name_H-M   'P 1'
#
loop_
_entity.id
_entity.type
_entity.pdbx_description
1 polymer ?
#
loop_
_entity_poly.entity_id
_entity_poly.type
_entity_poly.pdbx_seq_one_letter_code
_entity_poly.pdbx_strand_id
1 'polypeptide(L)'
;MASPVSGLQRVQAPLRRSLASAAVGRSYATIPSAPNSSEPTPASFQPSPSKPRPTYFKDTSVAPFSSFLAQPEEPLLASEAYALRTAEVGPAGRKRTITRLPSWLKTPIPSPGANSDFAKIKADLRGLNLHTVCEEARCPNIGECWGGSGGKSAATATIMLMGDTCTRGCRFCSVKTSRAPAPLDPHEPENTAEALARWGLGYVVLTSVDRDDLADGGARHFAETIRRIKQKKPTLLVEALTGDFAGDLDMVRVVAESGLDVYAHNVETTEGLTPYVRDRRATFRQSLKVLEHVKRVKGKEGIITKTSIMLGLGETEDELWETLRELRKVDVDVVTFGQYMRPTKRHLKVEKYVTPDEFELWKQRAMDMGFLYCASGPLVRSSYKAGEAFIENVLKKRAAGNATASDALNQALVADADNKDALQ
;
A
#
# COMPACT_ATOMS: atom_id res chain seq x y z
N MET A 1 28.19 47.76 -12.65
CA MET A 1 28.44 47.67 -11.21
C MET A 1 28.02 46.28 -10.76
N ALA A 2 29.00 45.45 -10.41
CA ALA A 2 28.82 44.06 -10.03
C ALA A 2 28.83 43.92 -8.50
N SER A 3 27.98 43.02 -7.97
CA SER A 3 28.16 42.19 -6.75
C SER A 3 26.82 41.88 -6.07
N PRO A 4 26.70 40.81 -5.26
CA PRO A 4 27.24 39.47 -5.50
C PRO A 4 26.24 38.34 -5.15
N VAL A 5 26.55 37.17 -5.69
CA VAL A 5 25.93 35.86 -5.46
C VAL A 5 26.27 35.37 -4.05
N SER A 6 25.26 34.98 -3.26
CA SER A 6 25.43 34.38 -1.93
C SER A 6 25.76 32.89 -2.04
N GLY A 7 27.03 32.53 -1.80
CA GLY A 7 27.51 31.15 -1.78
C GLY A 7 27.11 30.40 -0.51
N LEU A 8 26.49 29.23 -0.69
CA LEU A 8 26.22 28.23 0.35
C LEU A 8 27.54 27.58 0.79
N GLN A 9 27.93 27.79 2.05
CA GLN A 9 29.06 27.11 2.68
C GLN A 9 28.71 25.64 2.99
N ARG A 10 29.37 24.72 2.27
CA ARG A 10 29.44 23.29 2.60
C ARG A 10 30.28 23.09 3.86
N VAL A 11 29.67 22.55 4.90
CA VAL A 11 30.39 22.04 6.08
C VAL A 11 31.05 20.71 5.71
N GLN A 12 32.37 20.73 5.55
CA GLN A 12 33.19 19.52 5.41
C GLN A 12 33.44 18.91 6.80
N ALA A 13 32.99 17.67 7.02
CA ALA A 13 33.38 16.87 8.17
C ALA A 13 34.74 16.20 7.91
N PRO A 14 35.64 16.10 8.90
CA PRO A 14 36.97 15.54 8.68
C PRO A 14 36.95 14.01 8.64
N LEU A 15 37.60 13.49 7.60
CA LEU A 15 38.05 12.09 7.49
C LEU A 15 39.05 11.77 8.60
N ARG A 16 38.81 10.72 9.41
CA ARG A 16 39.86 10.01 10.14
C ARG A 16 39.91 8.56 9.70
N ARG A 17 41.09 8.17 9.21
CA ARG A 17 41.45 6.82 8.78
C ARG A 17 41.82 5.95 9.99
N SER A 18 41.48 4.68 9.82
CA SER A 18 41.72 3.47 10.61
C SER A 18 43.12 3.24 11.17
N LEU A 19 43.20 2.57 12.34
CA LEU A 19 44.15 1.48 12.63
C LEU A 19 43.51 0.45 13.58
N ALA A 20 44.03 -0.78 13.52
CA ALA A 20 43.34 -2.05 13.70
C ALA A 20 43.46 -2.72 15.09
N SER A 21 42.53 -3.65 15.33
CA SER A 21 42.62 -4.96 16.01
C SER A 21 43.20 -5.08 17.43
N ALA A 22 42.36 -5.56 18.36
CA ALA A 22 42.72 -6.66 19.26
C ALA A 22 41.46 -7.39 19.74
N ALA A 23 41.37 -8.68 19.43
CA ALA A 23 40.36 -9.60 19.92
C ALA A 23 40.62 -9.94 21.39
N VAL A 24 39.60 -9.85 22.23
CA VAL A 24 39.59 -10.48 23.56
C VAL A 24 38.23 -11.14 23.75
N GLY A 25 38.20 -12.45 23.56
CA GLY A 25 37.11 -13.29 24.06
C GLY A 25 37.17 -13.36 25.58
N ARG A 26 36.01 -13.33 26.23
CA ARG A 26 35.88 -13.76 27.63
C ARG A 26 34.81 -14.82 27.74
N SER A 27 35.29 -15.99 28.12
CA SER A 27 34.60 -17.23 28.40
C SER A 27 33.67 -17.10 29.60
N TYR A 28 32.53 -17.79 29.52
CA TYR A 28 31.65 -18.05 30.65
C TYR A 28 32.34 -19.01 31.62
N ALA A 29 32.47 -18.61 32.89
CA ALA A 29 32.89 -19.48 33.97
C ALA A 29 31.76 -19.55 35.02
N THR A 30 31.12 -20.72 35.09
CA THR A 30 30.19 -21.14 36.12
C THR A 30 30.97 -21.55 37.38
N ILE A 31 30.60 -21.01 38.54
CA ILE A 31 30.99 -21.57 39.85
C ILE A 31 29.69 -21.93 40.60
N PRO A 32 29.52 -23.18 41.04
CA PRO A 32 28.42 -23.57 41.92
C PRO A 32 28.80 -23.32 43.39
N SER A 33 27.83 -22.91 44.21
CA SER A 33 27.96 -22.95 45.67
C SER A 33 26.64 -23.40 46.28
N ALA A 34 26.73 -24.40 47.15
CA ALA A 34 25.66 -25.22 47.69
C ALA A 34 25.06 -24.61 48.99
N PRO A 35 24.10 -25.29 49.65
CA PRO A 35 22.85 -24.69 50.11
C PRO A 35 22.96 -24.09 51.53
N ASN A 36 22.18 -23.04 51.79
CA ASN A 36 21.86 -22.66 53.16
C ASN A 36 20.36 -22.45 53.31
N SER A 37 19.80 -23.29 54.18
CA SER A 37 18.44 -23.33 54.67
C SER A 37 18.08 -22.08 55.46
N SER A 38 17.03 -21.37 55.05
CA SER A 38 16.10 -20.65 55.93
C SER A 38 14.96 -20.09 55.07
N GLU A 39 13.78 -20.68 55.21
CA GLU A 39 12.54 -20.06 54.75
C GLU A 39 12.29 -18.76 55.53
N PRO A 40 11.77 -17.73 54.85
CA PRO A 40 10.53 -17.15 55.35
C PRO A 40 9.51 -16.85 54.25
N THR A 41 8.29 -17.40 54.46
CA THR A 41 6.94 -16.89 54.17
C THR A 41 6.65 -16.08 52.89
N PRO A 42 5.61 -16.46 52.10
CA PRO A 42 5.20 -15.68 50.93
C PRO A 42 4.36 -14.46 51.34
N ALA A 43 4.91 -13.27 51.16
CA ALA A 43 4.14 -12.03 51.21
C ALA A 43 3.26 -11.92 49.96
N SER A 44 1.95 -12.08 50.14
CA SER A 44 0.93 -11.85 49.13
C SER A 44 0.86 -10.36 48.75
N PHE A 45 1.33 -10.00 47.56
CA PHE A 45 1.02 -8.70 46.96
C PHE A 45 -0.42 -8.73 46.43
N GLN A 46 -1.35 -8.18 47.19
CA GLN A 46 -2.68 -7.82 46.67
C GLN A 46 -2.64 -6.38 46.13
N PRO A 47 -3.05 -6.13 44.86
CA PRO A 47 -3.21 -4.77 44.37
C PRO A 47 -4.45 -4.12 45.01
N SER A 48 -4.27 -2.96 45.63
CA SER A 48 -5.38 -2.18 46.18
C SER A 48 -6.23 -1.57 45.06
N PRO A 49 -7.57 -1.62 45.13
CA PRO A 49 -8.44 -1.03 44.12
C PRO A 49 -8.46 0.51 44.28
N SER A 50 -7.84 1.23 43.35
CA SER A 50 -7.95 2.68 43.30
C SER A 50 -9.37 3.08 42.86
N LYS A 51 -10.14 3.70 43.77
CA LYS A 51 -11.46 4.26 43.43
C LYS A 51 -11.31 5.35 42.35
N PRO A 52 -12.16 5.37 41.30
CA PRO A 52 -12.12 6.43 40.30
C PRO A 52 -12.52 7.77 40.94
N ARG A 53 -11.70 8.80 40.73
CA ARG A 53 -12.05 10.18 41.14
C ARG A 53 -13.17 10.69 40.22
N PRO A 54 -14.29 11.21 40.76
CA PRO A 54 -15.30 11.86 39.94
C PRO A 54 -14.69 13.13 39.33
N THR A 55 -14.61 13.19 38.00
CA THR A 55 -14.26 14.42 37.29
C THR A 55 -15.49 15.30 37.17
N TYR A 56 -15.51 16.39 37.93
CA TYR A 56 -16.55 17.42 37.82
C TYR A 56 -16.11 18.48 36.80
N PHE A 57 -16.89 18.65 35.73
CA PHE A 57 -16.70 19.74 34.77
C PHE A 57 -17.26 21.02 35.40
N LYS A 58 -16.39 21.96 35.80
CA LYS A 58 -16.80 23.24 36.40
C LYS A 58 -17.27 24.28 35.38
N ASP A 59 -17.12 24.00 34.09
CA ASP A 59 -17.42 24.95 33.03
C ASP A 59 -18.74 24.60 32.36
N THR A 60 -19.79 25.36 32.67
CA THR A 60 -21.13 25.25 32.06
C THR A 60 -21.32 26.23 30.90
N SER A 61 -20.26 26.92 30.46
CA SER A 61 -20.33 27.80 29.30
C SER A 61 -20.32 26.98 27.99
N VAL A 62 -21.47 26.45 27.64
CA VAL A 62 -21.69 25.86 26.30
C VAL A 62 -21.95 27.03 25.34
N ALA A 63 -21.18 27.13 24.26
CA ALA A 63 -21.44 28.11 23.21
C ALA A 63 -22.89 27.98 22.70
N PRO A 64 -23.58 29.10 22.39
CA PRO A 64 -24.95 29.06 21.92
C PRO A 64 -25.06 28.22 20.63
N PHE A 65 -26.18 27.51 20.47
CA PHE A 65 -26.42 26.58 19.36
C PHE A 65 -26.29 27.24 17.97
N SER A 66 -26.48 28.56 17.88
CA SER A 66 -26.24 29.34 16.66
C SER A 66 -24.79 29.27 16.17
N SER A 67 -23.82 29.10 17.09
CA SER A 67 -22.41 28.89 16.74
C SER A 67 -22.12 27.49 16.17
N PHE A 68 -23.08 26.57 16.24
CA PHE A 68 -23.03 25.24 15.63
C PHE A 68 -23.80 25.15 14.32
N LEU A 69 -24.57 26.18 13.95
CA LEU A 69 -25.20 26.25 12.64
C LEU A 69 -24.13 26.70 11.63
N ALA A 70 -23.86 25.85 10.64
CA ALA A 70 -22.92 26.14 9.56
C ALA A 70 -23.37 27.42 8.84
N GLN A 71 -22.56 28.48 8.94
CA GLN A 71 -22.71 29.64 8.06
C GLN A 71 -22.32 29.24 6.63
N PRO A 72 -22.90 29.89 5.60
CA PRO A 72 -22.47 29.68 4.22
C PRO A 72 -20.97 29.95 4.13
N GLU A 73 -20.19 28.94 3.71
CA GLU A 73 -18.74 29.10 3.54
C GLU A 73 -18.50 30.06 2.36
N GLU A 74 -18.05 31.27 2.66
CA GLU A 74 -17.44 32.18 1.68
C GLU A 74 -16.28 31.45 0.97
N PRO A 75 -16.16 31.55 -0.36
CA PRO A 75 -15.07 30.90 -1.09
C PRO A 75 -13.73 31.42 -0.62
N LEU A 76 -12.89 30.52 -0.10
CA LEU A 76 -11.58 30.85 0.43
C LEU A 76 -10.66 31.36 -0.68
N LEU A 77 -9.87 32.39 -0.37
CA LEU A 77 -8.73 32.78 -1.19
C LEU A 77 -7.79 31.58 -1.37
N ALA A 78 -7.29 31.38 -2.59
CA ALA A 78 -6.46 30.22 -2.94
C ALA A 78 -5.28 30.02 -1.96
N SER A 79 -4.64 31.10 -1.52
CA SER A 79 -3.56 31.05 -0.51
C SER A 79 -3.99 30.49 0.85
N GLU A 80 -5.22 30.73 1.28
CA GLU A 80 -5.76 30.19 2.54
C GLU A 80 -6.20 28.73 2.41
N ALA A 81 -6.62 28.31 1.20
CA ALA A 81 -6.91 26.91 0.91
C ALA A 81 -5.64 26.03 0.96
N TYR A 82 -4.48 26.60 0.59
CA TYR A 82 -3.18 25.90 0.64
C TYR A 82 -2.52 25.93 2.02
N ALA A 83 -2.94 26.80 2.94
CA ALA A 83 -2.41 26.84 4.29
C ALA A 83 -2.91 25.63 5.09
N LEU A 84 -1.99 24.83 5.63
CA LEU A 84 -2.32 23.76 6.57
C LEU A 84 -3.10 24.36 7.75
N ARG A 85 -4.42 24.11 7.82
CA ARG A 85 -5.25 24.58 8.94
C ARG A 85 -4.70 24.00 10.23
N THR A 86 -4.08 24.85 11.05
CA THR A 86 -3.55 24.45 12.35
C THR A 86 -4.47 24.92 13.46
N ALA A 87 -4.62 24.09 14.49
CA ALA A 87 -5.37 24.42 15.69
C ALA A 87 -4.46 24.28 16.91
N GLU A 88 -4.44 25.28 17.78
CA GLU A 88 -3.80 25.17 19.08
C GLU A 88 -4.68 24.37 20.04
N VAL A 89 -4.13 23.30 20.62
CA VAL A 89 -4.88 22.41 21.52
C VAL A 89 -4.07 22.19 22.80
N GLY A 90 -4.68 22.46 23.95
CA GLY A 90 -4.08 22.25 25.28
C GLY A 90 -4.36 23.38 26.28
N PRO A 91 -4.09 23.15 27.58
CA PRO A 91 -4.26 24.16 28.62
C PRO A 91 -3.27 25.32 28.42
N ALA A 92 -3.61 26.50 28.97
CA ALA A 92 -2.73 27.68 28.95
C ALA A 92 -1.33 27.29 29.46
N GLY A 93 -0.29 27.56 28.66
CA GLY A 93 1.11 27.20 28.94
C GLY A 93 1.58 25.84 28.36
N ARG A 94 0.70 25.01 27.78
CA ARG A 94 1.07 23.76 27.05
C ARG A 94 0.27 23.58 25.76
N LYS A 95 0.03 24.66 25.02
CA LYS A 95 -0.66 24.59 23.72
C LYS A 95 0.23 23.87 22.70
N ARG A 96 -0.37 22.95 21.93
CA ARG A 96 0.28 22.26 20.81
C ARG A 96 -0.47 22.57 19.52
N THR A 97 0.25 22.98 18.50
CA THR A 97 -0.29 23.20 17.15
C THR A 97 -0.53 21.86 16.47
N ILE A 98 -1.79 21.55 16.16
CA ILE A 98 -2.22 20.33 15.45
C ILE A 98 -2.75 20.73 14.08
N THR A 99 -2.20 20.12 13.04
CA THR A 99 -2.78 20.22 11.70
C THR A 99 -4.11 19.49 11.66
N ARG A 100 -5.20 20.20 11.38
CA ARG A 100 -6.53 19.62 11.22
C ARG A 100 -6.64 18.94 9.87
N LEU A 101 -7.34 17.81 9.84
CA LEU A 101 -7.68 17.13 8.61
C LEU A 101 -8.76 17.94 7.86
N PRO A 102 -8.57 18.27 6.58
CA PRO A 102 -9.59 18.91 5.75
C PRO A 102 -10.90 18.13 5.71
N SER A 103 -12.00 18.82 5.43
CA SER A 103 -13.35 18.24 5.39
C SER A 103 -13.47 17.09 4.37
N TRP A 104 -12.91 17.26 3.17
CA TRP A 104 -12.95 16.27 2.08
C TRP A 104 -12.16 14.99 2.33
N LEU A 105 -11.35 14.93 3.38
CA LEU A 105 -10.60 13.74 3.79
C LEU A 105 -11.24 13.00 4.96
N LYS A 106 -12.35 13.51 5.51
CA LYS A 106 -13.06 12.85 6.61
C LYS A 106 -13.98 11.77 6.04
N THR A 107 -13.76 10.53 6.45
CA THR A 107 -14.70 9.44 6.19
C THR A 107 -15.65 9.26 7.38
N PRO A 108 -16.91 8.90 7.13
CA PRO A 108 -17.81 8.52 8.21
C PRO A 108 -17.29 7.24 8.89
N ILE A 109 -17.30 7.23 10.22
CA ILE A 109 -16.91 6.05 11.00
C ILE A 109 -18.02 5.00 10.83
N PRO A 110 -17.71 3.75 10.43
CA PRO A 110 -18.70 2.69 10.35
C PRO A 110 -19.39 2.49 11.70
N SER A 111 -20.72 2.59 11.75
CA SER A 111 -21.47 2.35 12.99
C SER A 111 -21.32 0.90 13.45
N PRO A 112 -21.10 0.63 14.75
CA PRO A 112 -21.09 -0.74 15.28
C PRO A 112 -22.45 -1.41 14.99
N GLY A 113 -22.45 -2.48 14.19
CA GLY A 113 -23.66 -3.25 13.85
C GLY A 113 -24.25 -3.02 12.46
N ALA A 114 -23.72 -2.08 11.65
CA ALA A 114 -24.31 -1.75 10.35
C ALA A 114 -23.95 -2.71 9.18
N ASN A 115 -22.95 -3.59 9.32
CA ASN A 115 -22.52 -4.49 8.24
C ASN A 115 -22.21 -5.90 8.74
N SER A 116 -23.14 -6.85 8.54
CA SER A 116 -22.95 -8.28 8.83
C SER A 116 -21.76 -8.87 8.07
N ASP A 117 -21.51 -8.39 6.85
CA ASP A 117 -20.45 -8.89 5.98
C ASP A 117 -19.05 -8.52 6.48
N PHE A 118 -18.89 -7.34 7.07
CA PHE A 118 -17.64 -6.92 7.69
C PHE A 118 -17.23 -7.84 8.85
N ALA A 119 -18.19 -8.18 9.72
CA ALA A 119 -17.93 -9.07 10.86
C ALA A 119 -17.57 -10.49 10.41
N LYS A 120 -18.23 -10.98 9.34
CA LYS A 120 -17.96 -12.29 8.75
C LYS A 120 -16.56 -12.38 8.13
N ILE A 121 -16.18 -11.43 7.27
CA ILE A 121 -14.85 -11.39 6.65
C ILE A 121 -13.77 -11.33 7.73
N LYS A 122 -14.00 -10.53 8.79
CA LYS A 122 -13.07 -10.44 9.92
C LYS A 122 -12.93 -11.76 10.69
N ALA A 123 -14.02 -12.50 10.88
CA ALA A 123 -13.98 -13.81 11.52
C ALA A 123 -13.23 -14.84 10.66
N ASP A 124 -13.48 -14.86 9.35
CA ASP A 124 -12.81 -15.76 8.41
C ASP A 124 -11.30 -15.50 8.36
N LEU A 125 -10.88 -14.23 8.28
CA LEU A 125 -9.47 -13.85 8.29
C LEU A 125 -8.75 -14.35 9.55
N ARG A 126 -9.38 -14.19 10.72
CA ARG A 126 -8.82 -14.68 11.99
C ARG A 126 -8.79 -16.20 12.06
N GLY A 127 -9.85 -16.87 11.59
CA GLY A 127 -9.94 -18.33 11.61
C GLY A 127 -8.92 -19.02 10.71
N LEU A 128 -8.50 -18.34 9.64
CA LEU A 128 -7.50 -18.85 8.68
C LEU A 128 -6.09 -18.26 8.86
N ASN A 129 -5.87 -17.49 9.93
CA ASN A 129 -4.59 -16.83 10.20
C ASN A 129 -4.10 -15.95 9.02
N LEU A 130 -5.02 -15.22 8.38
CA LEU A 130 -4.73 -14.34 7.25
C LEU A 130 -4.68 -12.87 7.69
N HIS A 131 -3.82 -12.10 7.04
CA HIS A 131 -3.68 -10.67 7.28
C HIS A 131 -4.26 -9.84 6.12
N THR A 132 -4.67 -8.62 6.41
CA THR A 132 -5.11 -7.66 5.39
C THR A 132 -4.42 -6.33 5.57
N VAL A 133 -4.02 -5.72 4.45
CA VAL A 133 -3.50 -4.34 4.49
C VAL A 133 -4.57 -3.36 4.97
N CYS A 134 -5.85 -3.68 4.79
CA CYS A 134 -6.93 -2.83 5.25
C CYS A 134 -6.89 -2.62 6.78
N GLU A 135 -6.61 -3.67 7.54
CA GLU A 135 -6.45 -3.59 8.99
C GLU A 135 -5.06 -3.06 9.38
N GLU A 136 -3.98 -3.60 8.81
CA GLU A 136 -2.61 -3.27 9.21
C GLU A 136 -2.18 -1.85 8.78
N ALA A 137 -2.71 -1.35 7.67
CA ALA A 137 -2.49 0.02 7.19
C ALA A 137 -3.52 1.04 7.70
N ARG A 138 -4.46 0.62 8.55
CA ARG A 138 -5.54 1.48 9.11
C ARG A 138 -6.33 2.20 8.02
N CYS A 139 -6.77 1.46 7.01
CA CYS A 139 -7.39 2.02 5.82
C CYS A 139 -8.72 2.73 6.16
N PRO A 140 -8.89 4.01 5.77
CA PRO A 140 -10.15 4.73 6.00
C PRO A 140 -11.33 4.17 5.18
N ASN A 141 -11.05 3.37 4.16
CA ASN A 141 -12.05 2.83 3.22
C ASN A 141 -12.52 1.41 3.59
N ILE A 142 -12.05 0.83 4.70
CA ILE A 142 -12.29 -0.59 5.02
C ILE A 142 -13.79 -0.95 5.07
N GLY A 143 -14.62 -0.07 5.64
CA GLY A 143 -16.06 -0.29 5.72
C GLY A 143 -16.74 -0.30 4.34
N GLU A 144 -16.23 0.50 3.40
CA GLU A 144 -16.75 0.61 2.04
C GLU A 144 -16.31 -0.56 1.15
N CYS A 145 -15.06 -1.00 1.29
CA CYS A 145 -14.51 -2.11 0.50
C CYS A 145 -15.09 -3.47 0.93
N TRP A 146 -15.27 -3.69 2.23
CA TRP A 146 -15.76 -4.97 2.75
C TRP A 146 -17.29 -5.02 2.84
N GLY A 147 -17.96 -3.87 2.91
CA GLY A 147 -19.41 -3.77 3.08
C GLY A 147 -20.23 -3.91 1.80
N GLY A 148 -19.59 -3.91 0.62
CA GLY A 148 -20.27 -4.22 -0.65
C GLY A 148 -21.54 -3.41 -0.90
N SER A 149 -21.50 -2.08 -0.78
CA SER A 149 -22.65 -1.17 -0.93
C SER A 149 -23.40 -1.26 -2.27
N GLY A 150 -22.95 -2.09 -3.21
CA GLY A 150 -23.55 -2.37 -4.52
C GLY A 150 -23.68 -3.85 -4.87
N GLY A 151 -23.66 -4.76 -3.87
CA GLY A 151 -23.75 -6.21 -4.06
C GLY A 151 -22.40 -6.95 -3.94
N LYS A 152 -22.44 -8.29 -3.90
CA LYS A 152 -21.25 -9.15 -3.71
C LYS A 152 -20.17 -8.98 -4.79
N SER A 153 -20.55 -8.55 -5.99
CA SER A 153 -19.60 -8.25 -7.09
C SER A 153 -18.83 -6.95 -6.90
N ALA A 154 -19.24 -6.07 -5.98
CA ALA A 154 -18.58 -4.80 -5.68
C ALA A 154 -17.74 -4.84 -4.39
N ALA A 155 -17.63 -6.01 -3.75
CA ALA A 155 -16.80 -6.21 -2.59
C ALA A 155 -15.36 -6.53 -3.03
N THR A 156 -14.40 -5.87 -2.40
CA THR A 156 -12.98 -6.05 -2.69
C THR A 156 -12.25 -6.30 -1.39
N ALA A 157 -11.48 -7.37 -1.36
CA ALA A 157 -10.54 -7.65 -0.27
C ALA A 157 -9.11 -7.47 -0.78
N THR A 158 -8.27 -6.89 0.07
CA THR A 158 -6.83 -6.88 -0.14
C THR A 158 -6.17 -7.74 0.92
N ILE A 159 -5.70 -8.92 0.51
CA ILE A 159 -5.00 -9.86 1.38
C ILE A 159 -3.53 -9.48 1.41
N MET A 160 -2.95 -9.45 2.61
CA MET A 160 -1.53 -9.24 2.82
C MET A 160 -0.88 -10.58 3.18
N LEU A 161 -0.08 -11.09 2.26
CA LEU A 161 0.67 -12.33 2.39
C LEU A 161 1.95 -12.11 3.21
N MET A 162 2.49 -13.21 3.73
CA MET A 162 3.77 -13.31 4.43
C MET A 162 3.79 -12.61 5.79
N GLY A 163 2.61 -12.51 6.43
CA GLY A 163 2.43 -11.95 7.76
C GLY A 163 2.24 -10.43 7.80
N ASP A 164 2.32 -9.87 9.01
CA ASP A 164 2.09 -8.45 9.31
C ASP A 164 3.37 -7.64 9.58
N THR A 165 4.55 -8.27 9.40
CA THR A 165 5.84 -7.72 9.82
C THR A 165 6.83 -7.72 8.67
N CYS A 166 7.22 -6.53 8.25
CA CYS A 166 8.10 -6.27 7.12
C CYS A 166 9.57 -6.19 7.53
N THR A 167 10.47 -6.62 6.64
CA THR A 167 11.93 -6.44 6.81
C THR A 167 12.42 -5.03 6.44
N ARG A 168 11.54 -4.20 5.89
CA ARG A 168 11.79 -2.82 5.45
C ARG A 168 11.02 -1.79 6.25
N GLY A 169 11.60 -0.59 6.34
CA GLY A 169 11.09 0.52 7.14
C GLY A 169 10.78 1.76 6.30
N CYS A 170 9.83 1.65 5.36
CA CYS A 170 9.33 2.80 4.61
C CYS A 170 8.70 3.83 5.54
N ARG A 171 9.05 5.11 5.42
CA ARG A 171 8.70 6.14 6.42
C ARG A 171 7.24 6.60 6.36
N PHE A 172 6.51 6.18 5.33
CA PHE A 172 5.07 6.41 5.17
C PHE A 172 4.22 5.22 5.67
N CYS A 173 4.80 4.02 5.77
CA CYS A 173 4.06 2.77 5.95
C CYS A 173 3.91 2.42 7.43
N SER A 174 2.71 1.99 7.86
CA SER A 174 2.42 1.63 9.26
C SER A 174 2.57 0.16 9.60
N VAL A 175 2.91 -0.69 8.63
CA VAL A 175 3.18 -2.11 8.85
C VAL A 175 4.33 -2.29 9.83
N LYS A 176 4.25 -3.31 10.70
CA LYS A 176 5.28 -3.57 11.70
C LYS A 176 6.60 -3.90 11.01
N THR A 177 7.72 -3.62 11.68
CA THR A 177 9.04 -3.87 11.10
C THR A 177 9.90 -4.75 12.01
N SER A 178 10.50 -5.80 11.46
CA SER A 178 11.49 -6.65 12.15
C SER A 178 12.54 -7.12 11.15
N ARG A 179 13.79 -7.24 11.59
CA ARG A 179 14.86 -7.84 10.78
C ARG A 179 14.72 -9.36 10.65
N ALA A 180 14.01 -9.99 11.58
CA ALA A 180 13.73 -11.41 11.64
C ALA A 180 12.23 -11.58 11.92
N PRO A 181 11.36 -11.45 10.91
CA PRO A 181 9.94 -11.77 11.05
C PRO A 181 9.75 -13.28 11.29
N ALA A 182 8.52 -13.68 11.62
CA ALA A 182 8.19 -15.09 11.76
C ALA A 182 8.42 -15.86 10.43
N PRO A 183 8.70 -17.17 10.50
CA PRO A 183 8.72 -18.03 9.31
C PRO A 183 7.42 -17.92 8.52
N LEU A 184 7.49 -18.13 7.20
CA LEU A 184 6.29 -18.24 6.38
C LEU A 184 5.44 -19.42 6.83
N ASP A 185 4.12 -19.22 6.88
CA ASP A 185 3.17 -20.31 7.05
C ASP A 185 3.05 -21.09 5.72
N PRO A 186 3.47 -22.36 5.64
CA PRO A 186 3.38 -23.15 4.41
C PRO A 186 1.94 -23.35 3.92
N HIS A 187 0.95 -23.18 4.80
CA HIS A 187 -0.47 -23.32 4.47
C HIS A 187 -1.14 -22.00 4.05
N GLU A 188 -0.48 -20.85 4.18
CA GLU A 188 -1.02 -19.54 3.77
C GLU A 188 -1.56 -19.54 2.32
N PRO A 189 -0.87 -20.14 1.31
CA PRO A 189 -1.37 -20.17 -0.06
C PRO A 189 -2.71 -20.90 -0.21
N GLU A 190 -2.84 -22.07 0.42
CA GLU A 190 -4.05 -22.89 0.36
C GLU A 190 -5.19 -22.24 1.16
N ASN A 191 -4.90 -21.73 2.35
CA ASN A 191 -5.85 -21.03 3.21
C ASN A 191 -6.38 -19.76 2.54
N THR A 192 -5.51 -19.00 1.87
CA THR A 192 -5.91 -17.81 1.10
C THR A 192 -6.83 -18.17 -0.05
N ALA A 193 -6.47 -19.21 -0.82
CA ALA A 193 -7.31 -19.67 -1.93
C ALA A 193 -8.70 -20.14 -1.47
N GLU A 194 -8.76 -20.87 -0.34
CA GLU A 194 -10.01 -21.32 0.28
C GLU A 194 -10.86 -20.16 0.83
N ALA A 195 -10.25 -19.14 1.41
CA ALA A 195 -10.95 -17.93 1.84
C ALA A 195 -11.63 -17.23 0.65
N LEU A 196 -10.85 -16.97 -0.41
CA LEU A 196 -11.29 -16.21 -1.57
C LEU A 196 -12.34 -16.95 -2.40
N ALA A 197 -12.25 -18.28 -2.47
CA ALA A 197 -13.29 -19.11 -3.08
C ALA A 197 -14.64 -18.94 -2.36
N ARG A 198 -14.64 -18.90 -1.02
CA ARG A 198 -15.85 -18.79 -0.19
C ARG A 198 -16.47 -17.39 -0.19
N TRP A 199 -15.67 -16.33 -0.34
CA TRP A 199 -16.17 -14.95 -0.28
C TRP A 199 -16.95 -14.52 -1.52
N GLY A 200 -16.83 -15.26 -2.64
CA GLY A 200 -17.61 -14.97 -3.84
C GLY A 200 -17.20 -13.67 -4.56
N LEU A 201 -16.01 -13.14 -4.27
CA LEU A 201 -15.49 -11.90 -4.89
C LEU A 201 -15.24 -12.10 -6.40
N GLY A 202 -15.41 -11.04 -7.19
CA GLY A 202 -15.03 -11.00 -8.61
C GLY A 202 -13.58 -10.56 -8.84
N TYR A 203 -13.02 -9.80 -7.89
CA TYR A 203 -11.70 -9.22 -7.95
C TYR A 203 -11.02 -9.29 -6.57
N VAL A 204 -9.73 -9.63 -6.54
CA VAL A 204 -8.92 -9.62 -5.33
C VAL A 204 -7.59 -8.94 -5.59
N VAL A 205 -7.12 -8.18 -4.61
CA VAL A 205 -5.76 -7.66 -4.59
C VAL A 205 -4.96 -8.48 -3.58
N LEU A 206 -3.85 -9.06 -4.02
CA LEU A 206 -2.85 -9.66 -3.16
C LEU A 206 -1.70 -8.66 -3.01
N THR A 207 -1.25 -8.44 -1.79
CA THR A 207 -0.03 -7.69 -1.50
C THR A 207 0.82 -8.50 -0.54
N SER A 208 2.05 -8.10 -0.30
CA SER A 208 2.87 -8.70 0.76
C SER A 208 3.70 -7.67 1.48
N VAL A 209 4.24 -8.07 2.63
CA VAL A 209 5.41 -7.40 3.22
C VAL A 209 6.68 -7.76 2.43
N ASP A 210 7.74 -6.96 2.57
CA ASP A 210 9.06 -7.32 2.04
C ASP A 210 9.73 -8.34 2.96
N ARG A 211 10.22 -9.43 2.37
CA ARG A 211 10.88 -10.56 3.05
C ARG A 211 12.34 -10.71 2.61
N ASP A 212 13.14 -9.67 2.85
CA ASP A 212 14.58 -9.67 2.54
C ASP A 212 15.37 -10.73 3.37
N ASP A 213 14.73 -11.39 4.35
CA ASP A 213 15.25 -12.54 5.08
C ASP A 213 15.19 -13.86 4.29
N LEU A 214 14.39 -13.91 3.21
CA LEU A 214 14.26 -15.07 2.33
C LEU A 214 15.12 -14.91 1.08
N ALA A 215 15.73 -16.01 0.63
CA ALA A 215 16.60 -16.02 -0.54
C ALA A 215 15.90 -15.56 -1.83
N ASP A 216 14.58 -15.78 -1.93
CA ASP A 216 13.78 -15.39 -3.08
C ASP A 216 12.84 -14.20 -2.82
N GLY A 217 13.02 -13.52 -1.68
CA GLY A 217 12.15 -12.41 -1.26
C GLY A 217 10.68 -12.79 -1.06
N GLY A 218 10.35 -14.09 -1.03
CA GLY A 218 8.97 -14.59 -0.95
C GLY A 218 8.23 -14.71 -2.30
N ALA A 219 8.92 -14.54 -3.43
CA ALA A 219 8.31 -14.55 -4.76
C ALA A 219 7.61 -15.89 -5.09
N ARG A 220 8.21 -17.03 -4.73
CA ARG A 220 7.57 -18.34 -4.95
C ARG A 220 6.32 -18.53 -4.10
N HIS A 221 6.34 -18.03 -2.87
CA HIS A 221 5.18 -18.07 -1.98
C HIS A 221 4.02 -17.28 -2.59
N PHE A 222 4.29 -16.05 -3.05
CA PHE A 222 3.32 -15.20 -3.73
C PHE A 222 2.75 -15.88 -4.99
N ALA A 223 3.63 -16.41 -5.84
CA ALA A 223 3.24 -17.10 -7.08
C ALA A 223 2.41 -18.36 -6.81
N GLU A 224 2.76 -19.13 -5.79
CA GLU A 224 2.00 -20.32 -5.39
C GLU A 224 0.59 -19.95 -4.92
N THR A 225 0.45 -18.89 -4.12
CA THR A 225 -0.87 -18.38 -3.71
C THR A 225 -1.74 -18.02 -4.90
N ILE A 226 -1.20 -17.33 -5.89
CA ILE A 226 -1.94 -16.99 -7.13
C ILE A 226 -2.38 -18.26 -7.88
N ARG A 227 -1.48 -19.24 -8.05
CA ARG A 227 -1.80 -20.50 -8.74
C ARG A 227 -2.90 -21.26 -8.02
N ARG A 228 -2.87 -21.36 -6.68
CA ARG A 228 -3.91 -22.01 -5.88
C ARG A 228 -5.26 -21.31 -6.01
N ILE A 229 -5.25 -19.97 -6.00
CA ILE A 229 -6.46 -19.17 -6.25
C ILE A 229 -7.05 -19.49 -7.63
N LYS A 230 -6.22 -19.45 -8.68
CA LYS A 230 -6.65 -19.73 -10.05
C LYS A 230 -7.12 -21.17 -10.25
N GLN A 231 -6.56 -22.14 -9.53
CA GLN A 231 -7.03 -23.53 -9.54
C GLN A 231 -8.42 -23.67 -8.92
N LYS A 232 -8.67 -23.05 -7.76
CA LYS A 232 -9.98 -23.14 -7.08
C LYS A 232 -11.05 -22.28 -7.74
N LYS A 233 -10.68 -21.11 -8.26
CA LYS A 233 -11.60 -20.15 -8.88
C LYS A 233 -10.94 -19.48 -10.10
N PRO A 234 -10.95 -20.13 -11.27
CA PRO A 234 -10.31 -19.59 -12.49
C PRO A 234 -10.85 -18.23 -12.93
N THR A 235 -12.13 -17.94 -12.62
CA THR A 235 -12.82 -16.70 -12.99
C THR A 235 -12.51 -15.51 -12.08
N LEU A 236 -11.86 -15.72 -10.93
CA LEU A 236 -11.49 -14.64 -10.02
C LEU A 236 -10.32 -13.87 -10.61
N LEU A 237 -10.49 -12.56 -10.79
CA LEU A 237 -9.42 -11.67 -11.20
C LEU A 237 -8.48 -11.37 -10.02
N VAL A 238 -7.18 -11.48 -10.27
CA VAL A 238 -6.12 -11.35 -9.26
C VAL A 238 -5.17 -10.23 -9.68
N GLU A 239 -5.13 -9.16 -8.87
CA GLU A 239 -4.10 -8.14 -8.90
C GLU A 239 -2.99 -8.50 -7.90
N ALA A 240 -1.74 -8.53 -8.34
CA ALA A 240 -0.59 -8.77 -7.49
C ALA A 240 0.19 -7.47 -7.28
N LEU A 241 0.04 -6.84 -6.11
CA LEU A 241 0.85 -5.72 -5.66
C LEU A 241 2.11 -6.24 -4.97
N THR A 242 3.22 -6.29 -5.71
CA THR A 242 4.46 -6.90 -5.24
C THR A 242 5.44 -5.88 -4.66
N GLY A 243 6.35 -6.38 -3.81
CA GLY A 243 7.61 -5.71 -3.53
C GLY A 243 8.51 -5.65 -4.77
N ASP A 244 9.75 -5.18 -4.58
CA ASP A 244 10.74 -5.08 -5.66
C ASP A 244 11.72 -6.26 -5.74
N PHE A 245 11.58 -7.24 -4.83
CA PHE A 245 12.47 -8.41 -4.69
C PHE A 245 13.96 -8.06 -4.64
N ALA A 246 14.29 -6.91 -4.05
CA ALA A 246 15.65 -6.35 -4.01
C ALA A 246 16.30 -6.18 -5.39
N GLY A 247 15.48 -6.02 -6.44
CA GLY A 247 15.92 -5.88 -7.83
C GLY A 247 16.18 -7.20 -8.55
N ASP A 248 15.87 -8.35 -7.94
CA ASP A 248 15.96 -9.65 -8.60
C ASP A 248 14.82 -9.82 -9.61
N LEU A 249 15.18 -9.70 -10.89
CA LEU A 249 14.23 -9.79 -12.00
C LEU A 249 13.76 -11.22 -12.29
N ASP A 250 14.50 -12.24 -11.87
CA ASP A 250 14.03 -13.62 -11.99
C ASP A 250 12.87 -13.86 -11.02
N MET A 251 12.91 -13.23 -9.84
CA MET A 251 11.79 -13.27 -8.90
C MET A 251 10.57 -12.48 -9.40
N VAL A 252 10.80 -11.35 -10.08
CA VAL A 252 9.74 -10.62 -10.80
C VAL A 252 9.07 -11.51 -11.85
N ARG A 253 9.86 -12.24 -12.65
CA ARG A 253 9.36 -13.20 -13.65
C ARG A 253 8.51 -14.29 -13.01
N VAL A 254 8.99 -14.91 -11.93
CA VAL A 254 8.28 -16.00 -11.23
C VAL A 254 6.85 -15.57 -10.86
N VAL A 255 6.69 -14.35 -10.33
CA VAL A 255 5.36 -13.83 -10.01
C VAL A 255 4.59 -13.49 -11.29
N ALA A 256 5.18 -12.82 -12.27
CA ALA A 256 4.52 -12.47 -13.53
C ALA A 256 3.94 -13.68 -14.30
N GLU A 257 4.56 -14.86 -14.16
CA GLU A 257 4.14 -16.11 -14.80
C GLU A 257 3.17 -16.95 -13.95
N SER A 258 2.76 -16.47 -12.78
CA SER A 258 1.86 -17.21 -11.86
C SER A 258 0.39 -17.29 -12.30
N GLY A 259 0.01 -16.55 -13.35
CA GLY A 259 -1.35 -16.51 -13.87
C GLY A 259 -2.22 -15.36 -13.36
N LEU A 260 -1.62 -14.33 -12.73
CA LEU A 260 -2.33 -13.11 -12.36
C LEU A 260 -2.80 -12.29 -13.57
N ASP A 261 -3.76 -11.39 -13.33
CA ASP A 261 -4.37 -10.55 -14.38
C ASP A 261 -3.79 -9.13 -14.41
N VAL A 262 -3.40 -8.60 -13.24
CA VAL A 262 -2.79 -7.27 -13.10
C VAL A 262 -1.55 -7.32 -12.22
N TYR A 263 -0.40 -6.90 -12.75
CA TYR A 263 0.83 -6.76 -11.99
C TYR A 263 0.97 -5.33 -11.48
N ALA A 264 0.95 -5.13 -10.17
CA ALA A 264 1.12 -3.83 -9.56
C ALA A 264 2.47 -3.74 -8.84
N HIS A 265 3.17 -2.63 -9.04
CA HIS A 265 4.33 -2.27 -8.21
C HIS A 265 4.35 -0.75 -8.06
N ASN A 266 4.30 -0.27 -6.82
CA ASN A 266 4.19 1.15 -6.56
C ASN A 266 5.56 1.84 -6.52
N VAL A 267 5.69 2.93 -7.26
CA VAL A 267 6.81 3.87 -7.11
C VAL A 267 6.65 4.74 -5.87
N GLU A 268 5.42 4.91 -5.38
CA GLU A 268 4.97 5.63 -4.18
C GLU A 268 5.17 7.15 -4.20
N THR A 269 6.28 7.63 -4.73
CA THR A 269 6.62 9.05 -4.81
C THR A 269 7.57 9.31 -5.99
N THR A 270 8.04 10.54 -6.12
CA THR A 270 8.98 10.96 -7.18
C THR A 270 10.39 10.44 -6.93
N GLU A 271 11.25 10.50 -7.95
CA GLU A 271 12.64 10.03 -7.82
C GLU A 271 13.41 10.77 -6.72
N GLY A 272 13.27 12.10 -6.65
CA GLY A 272 13.95 12.95 -5.66
C GLY A 272 13.55 12.65 -4.22
N LEU A 273 12.27 12.31 -3.99
CA LEU A 273 11.74 12.02 -2.66
C LEU A 273 11.93 10.56 -2.22
N THR A 274 12.17 9.64 -3.16
CA THR A 274 12.28 8.21 -2.87
C THR A 274 13.25 7.88 -1.71
N PRO A 275 14.48 8.43 -1.64
CA PRO A 275 15.42 8.16 -0.54
C PRO A 275 14.94 8.62 0.84
N TYR A 276 14.00 9.56 0.89
CA TYR A 276 13.45 10.12 2.12
C TYR A 276 12.13 9.46 2.53
N VAL A 277 11.38 8.93 1.57
CA VAL A 277 10.05 8.33 1.75
C VAL A 277 10.13 6.82 1.93
N ARG A 278 10.89 6.14 1.10
CA ARG A 278 10.95 4.67 1.02
C ARG A 278 12.16 4.14 1.80
N ASP A 279 12.17 2.84 2.05
CA ASP A 279 13.37 2.17 2.60
C ASP A 279 14.53 2.35 1.61
N ARG A 280 15.76 2.54 2.13
CA ARG A 280 16.96 2.76 1.31
C ARG A 280 17.23 1.68 0.25
N ARG A 281 16.68 0.47 0.43
CA ARG A 281 16.79 -0.65 -0.51
C ARG A 281 15.84 -0.51 -1.71
N ALA A 282 14.78 0.28 -1.58
CA ALA A 282 13.78 0.52 -2.62
C ALA A 282 14.09 1.81 -3.36
N THR A 283 14.66 1.69 -4.56
CA THR A 283 14.98 2.86 -5.41
C THR A 283 13.93 3.05 -6.50
N PHE A 284 13.74 4.29 -6.94
CA PHE A 284 12.81 4.63 -8.01
C PHE A 284 13.14 3.87 -9.30
N ARG A 285 14.42 3.84 -9.68
CA ARG A 285 14.89 3.13 -10.87
C ARG A 285 14.73 1.61 -10.77
N GLN A 286 14.89 1.03 -9.59
CA GLN A 286 14.59 -0.39 -9.38
C GLN A 286 13.09 -0.66 -9.58
N SER A 287 12.21 0.18 -9.05
CA SER A 287 10.77 0.06 -9.25
C SER A 287 10.37 0.14 -10.73
N LEU A 288 10.99 1.03 -11.51
CA LEU A 288 10.76 1.08 -12.96
C LEU A 288 11.22 -0.19 -13.67
N LYS A 289 12.39 -0.73 -13.31
CA LYS A 289 12.90 -1.99 -13.89
C LYS A 289 11.97 -3.18 -13.61
N VAL A 290 11.33 -3.23 -12.45
CA VAL A 290 10.33 -4.26 -12.14
C VAL A 290 9.18 -4.20 -13.14
N LEU A 291 8.57 -3.03 -13.31
CA LEU A 291 7.44 -2.83 -14.22
C LEU A 291 7.82 -3.07 -15.70
N GLU A 292 8.98 -2.55 -16.11
CA GLU A 292 9.55 -2.77 -17.45
C GLU A 292 9.78 -4.26 -17.72
N HIS A 293 10.36 -4.98 -16.76
CA HIS A 293 10.65 -6.40 -16.91
C HIS A 293 9.37 -7.22 -17.05
N VAL A 294 8.30 -6.89 -16.31
CA VAL A 294 7.00 -7.54 -16.45
C VAL A 294 6.46 -7.38 -17.87
N LYS A 295 6.52 -6.16 -18.44
CA LYS A 295 6.13 -5.91 -19.83
C LYS A 295 6.99 -6.69 -20.83
N ARG A 296 8.28 -6.84 -20.55
CA ARG A 296 9.19 -7.65 -21.39
C ARG A 296 8.87 -9.14 -21.34
N VAL A 297 8.50 -9.67 -20.18
CA VAL A 297 8.18 -11.11 -20.00
C VAL A 297 6.82 -11.46 -20.60
N LYS A 298 5.80 -10.63 -20.37
CA LYS A 298 4.42 -10.93 -20.77
C LYS A 298 4.00 -10.28 -22.09
N GLY A 299 4.81 -9.39 -22.64
CA GLY A 299 4.45 -8.54 -23.78
C GLY A 299 3.63 -7.33 -23.34
N LYS A 300 3.67 -6.26 -24.17
CA LYS A 300 2.99 -4.98 -23.87
C LYS A 300 1.49 -5.14 -23.63
N GLU A 301 0.84 -6.02 -24.39
CA GLU A 301 -0.61 -6.24 -24.30
C GLU A 301 -0.99 -7.48 -23.47
N GLY A 302 -0.03 -8.33 -23.13
CA GLY A 302 -0.26 -9.62 -22.46
C GLY A 302 -0.48 -9.51 -20.96
N ILE A 303 -0.17 -8.37 -20.33
CA ILE A 303 -0.48 -8.10 -18.93
C ILE A 303 -0.71 -6.60 -18.68
N ILE A 304 -1.62 -6.29 -17.77
CA ILE A 304 -1.81 -4.92 -17.27
C ILE A 304 -0.82 -4.69 -16.14
N THR A 305 -0.10 -3.58 -16.21
CA THR A 305 0.81 -3.08 -15.19
C THR A 305 0.23 -1.85 -14.52
N LYS A 306 0.42 -1.75 -13.22
CA LYS A 306 -0.17 -0.70 -12.39
C LYS A 306 0.84 -0.15 -11.38
N THR A 307 0.73 1.14 -11.10
CA THR A 307 1.51 1.80 -10.06
C THR A 307 0.68 2.82 -9.32
N SER A 308 1.18 3.26 -8.17
CA SER A 308 0.56 4.29 -7.33
C SER A 308 1.59 5.34 -6.93
N ILE A 309 1.12 6.58 -6.83
CA ILE A 309 1.85 7.75 -6.33
C ILE A 309 1.01 8.38 -5.22
N MET A 310 1.61 8.59 -4.06
CA MET A 310 1.00 9.36 -2.98
C MET A 310 1.39 10.83 -3.11
N LEU A 311 0.38 11.71 -3.08
CA LEU A 311 0.57 13.16 -3.10
C LEU A 311 0.55 13.74 -1.68
N GLY A 312 1.21 14.88 -1.49
CA GLY A 312 1.31 15.58 -0.22
C GLY A 312 2.54 15.23 0.62
N LEU A 313 3.56 14.62 0.01
CA LEU A 313 4.86 14.28 0.63
C LEU A 313 5.93 15.38 0.41
N GLY A 314 5.60 16.41 -0.36
CA GLY A 314 6.49 17.54 -0.68
C GLY A 314 6.94 17.54 -2.13
N GLU A 315 6.32 16.72 -2.97
CA GLU A 315 6.60 16.63 -4.39
C GLU A 315 6.22 17.92 -5.12
N THR A 316 7.03 18.30 -6.09
CA THR A 316 6.72 19.41 -7.00
C THR A 316 6.01 18.91 -8.26
N GLU A 317 5.33 19.83 -8.94
CA GLU A 317 4.65 19.51 -10.20
C GLU A 317 5.62 19.00 -11.28
N ASP A 318 6.81 19.59 -11.38
CA ASP A 318 7.84 19.17 -12.35
C ASP A 318 8.34 17.74 -12.08
N GLU A 319 8.54 17.38 -10.81
CA GLU A 319 8.93 16.02 -10.44
C GLU A 319 7.82 15.01 -10.71
N LEU A 320 6.56 15.39 -10.56
CA LEU A 320 5.41 14.55 -10.92
C LEU A 320 5.32 14.34 -12.43
N TRP A 321 5.50 15.41 -13.23
CA TRP A 321 5.57 15.30 -14.68
C TRP A 321 6.68 14.35 -15.13
N GLU A 322 7.88 14.49 -14.57
CA GLU A 322 8.99 13.61 -14.91
C GLU A 322 8.70 12.17 -14.49
N THR A 323 8.13 11.97 -13.31
CA THR A 323 7.70 10.64 -12.84
C THR A 323 6.73 9.99 -13.83
N LEU A 324 5.72 10.73 -14.30
CA LEU A 324 4.76 10.20 -15.27
C LEU A 324 5.41 9.90 -16.63
N ARG A 325 6.35 10.72 -17.09
CA ARG A 325 7.10 10.45 -18.33
C ARG A 325 7.90 9.16 -18.21
N GLU A 326 8.60 8.97 -17.10
CA GLU A 326 9.37 7.74 -16.83
C GLU A 326 8.48 6.50 -16.76
N LEU A 327 7.31 6.60 -16.13
CA LEU A 327 6.33 5.51 -16.09
C LEU A 327 5.80 5.16 -17.49
N ARG A 328 5.56 6.17 -18.35
CA ARG A 328 5.16 5.94 -19.74
C ARG A 328 6.28 5.33 -20.59
N LYS A 329 7.55 5.71 -20.36
CA LYS A 329 8.71 5.11 -21.07
C LYS A 329 8.81 3.60 -20.88
N VAL A 330 8.35 3.08 -19.74
CA VAL A 330 8.33 1.63 -19.45
C VAL A 330 6.93 1.00 -19.62
N ASP A 331 6.05 1.67 -20.38
CA ASP A 331 4.73 1.21 -20.78
C ASP A 331 3.76 0.88 -19.61
N VAL A 332 3.83 1.60 -18.48
CA VAL A 332 2.88 1.38 -17.36
C VAL A 332 1.46 1.74 -17.77
N ASP A 333 0.51 0.81 -17.67
CA ASP A 333 -0.87 1.02 -18.16
C ASP A 333 -1.72 1.87 -17.21
N VAL A 334 -1.60 1.62 -15.90
CA VAL A 334 -2.48 2.23 -14.89
C VAL A 334 -1.67 2.99 -13.85
N VAL A 335 -2.08 4.22 -13.55
CA VAL A 335 -1.49 5.02 -12.47
C VAL A 335 -2.59 5.48 -11.51
N THR A 336 -2.31 5.39 -10.21
CA THR A 336 -3.22 5.90 -9.17
C THR A 336 -2.60 7.04 -8.37
N PHE A 337 -3.38 8.09 -8.11
CA PHE A 337 -2.99 9.19 -7.23
C PHE A 337 -3.87 9.21 -5.99
N GLY A 338 -3.27 9.15 -4.81
CA GLY A 338 -3.96 9.23 -3.53
C GLY A 338 -3.29 10.21 -2.59
N GLN A 339 -4.04 10.77 -1.63
CA GLN A 339 -3.44 11.61 -0.58
C GLN A 339 -2.61 10.74 0.36
N TYR A 340 -1.36 11.15 0.63
CA TYR A 340 -0.59 10.62 1.74
C TYR A 340 -1.30 10.92 3.06
N MET A 341 -1.69 9.87 3.76
CA MET A 341 -2.33 9.95 5.07
C MET A 341 -1.37 9.45 6.13
N ARG A 342 -0.88 10.37 6.95
CA ARG A 342 0.10 10.08 8.00
C ARG A 342 -0.47 9.10 9.04
N PRO A 343 0.07 7.87 9.18
CA PRO A 343 -0.53 6.88 10.07
C PRO A 343 -0.35 7.22 11.56
N THR A 344 0.83 7.69 11.94
CA THR A 344 1.14 8.10 13.31
C THR A 344 2.13 9.27 13.32
N LYS A 345 2.31 9.92 14.48
CA LYS A 345 3.26 11.01 14.68
C LYS A 345 4.73 10.62 14.47
N ARG A 346 5.05 9.33 14.33
CA ARG A 346 6.41 8.83 14.03
C ARG A 346 6.72 8.78 12.53
N HIS A 347 5.69 8.76 11.69
CA HIS A 347 5.82 8.73 10.23
C HIS A 347 6.04 10.14 9.67
N LEU A 348 6.38 10.22 8.38
CA LEU A 348 6.58 11.50 7.68
C LEU A 348 5.41 12.46 7.90
N LYS A 349 5.73 13.75 7.99
CA LYS A 349 4.70 14.79 8.06
C LYS A 349 4.01 14.88 6.70
N VAL A 350 2.74 15.29 6.72
CA VAL A 350 2.06 15.70 5.50
C VAL A 350 2.54 17.11 5.19
N GLU A 351 3.10 17.32 4.01
CA GLU A 351 3.55 18.64 3.56
C GLU A 351 2.39 19.44 2.97
N LYS A 352 1.50 18.77 2.23
CA LYS A 352 0.31 19.39 1.61
C LYS A 352 -0.87 18.44 1.64
N TYR A 353 -2.07 18.97 1.93
CA TYR A 353 -3.32 18.27 1.61
C TYR A 353 -3.78 18.73 0.23
N VAL A 354 -3.71 17.83 -0.72
CA VAL A 354 -4.08 18.09 -2.11
C VAL A 354 -5.61 18.18 -2.21
N THR A 355 -6.06 19.17 -2.98
CA THR A 355 -7.49 19.43 -3.18
C THR A 355 -8.10 18.44 -4.19
N PRO A 356 -9.41 18.17 -4.14
CA PRO A 356 -10.07 17.33 -5.13
C PRO A 356 -9.84 17.79 -6.58
N ASP A 357 -9.84 19.11 -6.82
CA ASP A 357 -9.62 19.68 -8.17
C ASP A 357 -8.21 19.40 -8.69
N GLU A 358 -7.19 19.45 -7.82
CA GLU A 358 -5.83 19.06 -8.19
C GLU A 358 -5.73 17.57 -8.53
N PHE A 359 -6.47 16.71 -7.83
CA PHE A 359 -6.55 15.29 -8.20
C PHE A 359 -7.20 15.10 -9.57
N GLU A 360 -8.29 15.80 -9.89
CA GLU A 360 -8.92 15.71 -11.22
C GLU A 360 -8.00 16.23 -12.32
N LEU A 361 -7.23 17.29 -12.05
CA LEU A 361 -6.21 17.78 -12.98
C LEU A 361 -5.15 16.71 -13.27
N TRP A 362 -4.63 16.03 -12.24
CA TRP A 362 -3.66 14.95 -12.42
C TRP A 362 -4.22 13.74 -13.15
N LYS A 363 -5.51 13.44 -12.95
CA LYS A 363 -6.21 12.41 -13.70
C LYS A 363 -6.24 12.74 -15.19
N GLN A 364 -6.67 13.95 -15.55
CA GLN A 364 -6.73 14.39 -16.94
C GLN A 364 -5.35 14.33 -17.59
N ARG A 365 -4.32 14.85 -16.92
CA ARG A 365 -2.94 14.82 -17.40
C ARG A 365 -2.43 13.40 -17.64
N ALA A 366 -2.69 12.46 -16.73
CA ALA A 366 -2.31 11.07 -16.92
C ALA A 366 -3.07 10.45 -18.12
N MET A 367 -4.37 10.70 -18.25
CA MET A 367 -5.13 10.21 -19.41
C MET A 367 -4.59 10.79 -20.73
N ASP A 368 -4.25 12.08 -20.77
CA ASP A 368 -3.68 12.75 -21.95
C ASP A 368 -2.29 12.19 -22.34
N MET A 369 -1.52 11.70 -21.35
CA MET A 369 -0.23 11.02 -21.58
C MET A 369 -0.37 9.57 -22.09
N GLY A 370 -1.60 9.08 -22.26
CA GLY A 370 -1.89 7.76 -22.78
C GLY A 370 -1.77 6.63 -21.76
N PHE A 371 -1.93 6.91 -20.46
CA PHE A 371 -2.24 5.85 -19.51
C PHE A 371 -3.60 5.24 -19.89
N LEU A 372 -3.71 3.93 -19.81
CA LEU A 372 -4.95 3.21 -20.11
C LEU A 372 -6.06 3.57 -19.12
N TYR A 373 -5.69 3.79 -17.86
CA TYR A 373 -6.59 4.22 -16.82
C TYR A 373 -5.86 5.02 -15.73
N CYS A 374 -6.55 6.01 -15.17
CA CYS A 374 -6.09 6.72 -14.00
C CYS A 374 -7.19 6.85 -12.94
N ALA A 375 -6.91 6.35 -11.74
CA ALA A 375 -7.69 6.64 -10.56
C ALA A 375 -7.03 7.76 -9.76
N SER A 376 -7.72 8.87 -9.55
CA SER A 376 -7.16 10.02 -8.82
C SER A 376 -8.17 10.54 -7.84
N GLY A 377 -7.77 10.71 -6.59
CA GLY A 377 -8.64 11.32 -5.58
C GLY A 377 -8.08 11.22 -4.16
N PRO A 378 -8.60 12.01 -3.22
CA PRO A 378 -8.03 12.10 -1.87
C PRO A 378 -8.00 10.75 -1.13
N LEU A 379 -9.05 9.94 -1.28
CA LEU A 379 -9.18 8.64 -0.62
C LEU A 379 -8.77 7.46 -1.49
N VAL A 380 -8.30 7.69 -2.72
CA VAL A 380 -7.79 6.63 -3.59
C VAL A 380 -6.59 5.95 -2.94
N ARG A 381 -6.54 4.64 -3.07
CA ARG A 381 -5.43 3.76 -2.67
C ARG A 381 -5.09 2.88 -3.85
N SER A 382 -3.89 2.29 -3.86
CA SER A 382 -3.51 1.33 -4.89
C SER A 382 -4.55 0.22 -5.06
N SER A 383 -5.15 -0.26 -3.96
CA SER A 383 -6.21 -1.27 -3.97
C SER A 383 -7.64 -0.73 -3.90
N TYR A 384 -7.85 0.59 -4.05
CA TYR A 384 -9.20 1.16 -4.01
C TYR A 384 -9.94 0.89 -5.32
N LYS A 385 -11.24 0.59 -5.18
CA LYS A 385 -12.27 0.20 -6.17
C LYS A 385 -12.22 0.82 -7.58
N ALA A 386 -11.53 1.94 -7.74
CA ALA A 386 -11.57 2.78 -8.92
C ALA A 386 -11.24 2.03 -10.23
N GLY A 387 -10.37 1.02 -10.20
CA GLY A 387 -9.96 0.29 -11.41
C GLY A 387 -10.81 -0.92 -11.79
N GLU A 388 -11.61 -1.49 -10.91
CA GLU A 388 -12.08 -2.89 -11.08
C GLU A 388 -13.01 -3.09 -12.27
N ALA A 389 -14.07 -2.28 -12.37
CA ALA A 389 -14.99 -2.36 -13.50
C ALA A 389 -14.30 -2.02 -14.84
N PHE A 390 -13.34 -1.09 -14.82
CA PHE A 390 -12.60 -0.73 -16.02
C PHE A 390 -11.63 -1.84 -16.43
N ILE A 391 -10.84 -2.34 -15.50
CA ILE A 391 -9.86 -3.42 -15.71
C ILE A 391 -10.60 -4.67 -16.16
N GLU A 392 -11.71 -5.02 -15.50
CA GLU A 392 -12.55 -6.15 -15.91
C GLU A 392 -13.06 -5.97 -17.34
N ASN A 393 -13.55 -4.77 -17.71
CA ASN A 393 -13.98 -4.48 -19.07
C ASN A 393 -12.84 -4.54 -20.10
N VAL A 394 -11.64 -4.04 -19.76
CA VAL A 394 -10.47 -4.12 -20.62
C VAL A 394 -10.05 -5.57 -20.82
N LEU A 395 -9.96 -6.35 -19.75
CA LEU A 395 -9.59 -7.76 -19.80
C LEU A 395 -10.61 -8.57 -20.60
N LYS A 396 -11.91 -8.33 -20.40
CA LYS A 396 -12.98 -8.94 -21.22
C LYS A 396 -12.87 -8.58 -22.69
N LYS A 397 -12.62 -7.31 -23.02
CA LYS A 397 -12.41 -6.86 -24.41
C LYS A 397 -11.18 -7.50 -25.06
N ARG A 398 -10.06 -7.59 -24.34
CA ARG A 398 -8.85 -8.27 -24.83
C ARG A 398 -9.08 -9.78 -25.03
N ALA A 399 -9.76 -10.43 -24.09
CA ALA A 399 -10.12 -11.84 -24.21
C ALA A 399 -11.03 -12.10 -25.41
N ALA A 400 -12.04 -11.24 -25.64
CA ALA A 400 -12.93 -11.32 -26.79
C ALA A 400 -12.19 -11.09 -28.12
N GLY A 401 -11.30 -10.08 -28.17
CA GLY A 401 -10.47 -9.82 -29.36
C GLY A 401 -9.53 -10.98 -29.70
N ASN A 402 -8.90 -11.58 -28.69
CA ASN A 402 -8.03 -12.75 -28.88
C ASN A 402 -8.81 -13.99 -29.34
N ALA A 403 -10.02 -14.21 -28.83
CA ALA A 403 -10.89 -15.31 -29.28
C ALA A 403 -11.30 -15.13 -30.75
N THR A 404 -11.67 -13.91 -31.16
CA THR A 404 -12.00 -13.64 -32.57
C THR A 404 -10.78 -13.81 -33.49
N ALA A 405 -9.58 -13.46 -33.02
CA ALA A 405 -8.34 -13.66 -33.78
C ALA A 405 -7.94 -15.14 -33.87
N SER A 406 -8.15 -15.93 -32.81
CA SER A 406 -7.91 -17.38 -32.84
C SER A 406 -8.91 -18.11 -33.73
N ASP A 407 -10.17 -17.70 -33.73
CA ASP A 407 -11.21 -18.28 -34.59
C ASP A 407 -10.95 -17.96 -36.06
N ALA A 408 -10.52 -16.73 -36.37
CA ALA A 408 -10.11 -16.35 -37.72
C ALA A 408 -8.86 -17.11 -38.19
N LEU A 409 -7.88 -17.33 -37.30
CA LEU A 409 -6.68 -18.11 -37.60
C LEU A 409 -7.02 -19.60 -37.82
N ASN A 410 -7.90 -20.17 -37.01
CA ASN A 410 -8.37 -21.55 -37.17
C ASN A 410 -9.19 -21.71 -38.46
N GLN A 411 -10.06 -20.76 -38.81
CA GLN A 411 -10.77 -20.78 -40.10
C GLN A 411 -9.83 -20.66 -41.30
N ALA A 412 -8.79 -19.84 -41.20
CA ALA A 412 -7.76 -19.74 -42.24
C ALA A 412 -6.97 -21.04 -42.39
N LEU A 413 -6.62 -21.72 -41.29
CA LEU A 413 -5.92 -23.01 -41.30
C LEU A 413 -6.78 -24.16 -41.84
N VAL A 414 -8.09 -24.15 -41.56
CA VAL A 414 -9.04 -25.13 -42.12
C VAL A 414 -9.24 -24.90 -43.62
N ALA A 415 -9.38 -23.64 -44.07
CA ALA A 415 -9.48 -23.33 -45.48
C ALA A 415 -8.22 -23.69 -46.29
N ASP A 416 -7.03 -23.59 -45.67
CA ASP A 416 -5.76 -23.96 -46.30
C ASP A 416 -5.52 -25.49 -46.32
N ALA A 417 -6.18 -26.23 -45.43
CA ALA A 417 -6.22 -27.70 -45.46
C ALA A 417 -7.18 -28.23 -46.53
N ASP A 418 -8.38 -27.65 -46.64
CA ASP A 418 -9.37 -28.00 -47.68
C ASP A 418 -8.85 -27.71 -49.10
N ASN A 419 -7.99 -26.68 -49.26
CA ASN A 419 -7.38 -26.33 -50.55
C ASN A 419 -6.22 -27.27 -50.94
N LYS A 420 -5.63 -28.00 -49.99
CA LYS A 420 -4.61 -29.03 -50.27
C LYS A 420 -5.22 -30.37 -50.67
N ASP A 421 -6.40 -30.70 -50.17
CA ASP A 421 -7.15 -31.90 -50.58
C ASP A 421 -7.82 -31.74 -51.96
N ALA A 422 -8.01 -30.51 -52.44
CA ALA A 422 -8.51 -30.22 -53.79
C ALA A 422 -7.42 -30.23 -54.90
N LEU A 423 -6.16 -30.45 -54.53
CA LEU A 423 -4.99 -30.45 -55.42
C LEU A 423 -4.28 -31.81 -55.52
N GLN A 424 -4.88 -32.88 -55.01
CA GLN A 424 -4.58 -34.28 -55.34
C GLN A 424 -5.63 -34.83 -56.31
#